data_AF-A0A839F2H1-F1
#
_entry.id   AF-A0A839F2H1-F1
#
_cell.length_a   1.000
_cell.length_b   1.000
_cell.length_c   1.000
_cell.angle_alpha   90.00
_cell.angle_beta   90.00
_cell.angle_gamma   90.00
#
_symmetry.space_group_name_H-M   'P 1'
#
loop_
_entity.id
_entity.type
_entity.pdbx_description
1 polymer ?
#
loop_
_entity_poly.entity_id
_entity_poly.type
_entity_poly.pdbx_seq_one_letter_code
_entity_poly.pdbx_strand_id
1 'polypeptide(L)'
;MSAPRSRSVGSDAITPAQALAFVERHGIVLEAARRGAVPSLADAVAGEMLAGNWWAHAHGKRIFAATRAVREARDVLVCRRVDGKVSFVHARLWPSLVRLAGRFPRERLARLRDVHGDDGRHRVEEVPFPDWVDAATLAAGRRLDEGAACAALAGLPEASA
;
A
#
# COMPACT_ATOMS: atom_id res chain seq x y z
N MET A 1 23.17 -46.70 -1.79
CA MET A 1 21.87 -46.02 -1.73
C MET A 1 22.05 -44.74 -0.93
N SER A 2 22.37 -43.62 -1.59
CA SER A 2 22.49 -42.32 -0.93
C SER A 2 21.13 -41.63 -0.92
N ALA A 3 20.64 -41.29 0.28
CA ALA A 3 19.45 -40.47 0.43
C ALA A 3 19.65 -39.08 -0.21
N PRO A 4 18.64 -38.51 -0.89
CA PRO A 4 18.74 -37.14 -1.36
C PRO A 4 18.78 -36.19 -0.17
N ARG A 5 19.81 -35.34 -0.12
CA ARG A 5 19.87 -34.21 0.81
C ARG A 5 18.68 -33.30 0.54
N SER A 6 17.79 -33.18 1.53
CA SER A 6 16.72 -32.20 1.55
C SER A 6 17.31 -30.81 1.28
N ARG A 7 16.96 -30.21 0.15
CA ARG A 7 17.16 -28.77 -0.05
C ARG A 7 16.29 -28.07 0.98
N SER A 8 16.93 -27.44 1.96
CA SER A 8 16.35 -26.33 2.70
C SER A 8 15.77 -25.35 1.69
N VAL A 9 14.44 -25.25 1.63
CA VAL A 9 13.75 -24.16 0.95
C VAL A 9 14.06 -22.92 1.77
N GLY A 10 15.12 -22.21 1.38
CA GLY A 10 15.36 -20.87 1.87
C GLY A 10 14.08 -20.07 1.67
N SER A 11 13.60 -19.47 2.75
CA SER A 11 12.51 -18.50 2.72
C SER A 11 12.88 -17.44 1.69
N ASP A 12 12.25 -17.45 0.51
CA ASP A 12 12.38 -16.37 -0.46
C ASP A 12 11.70 -15.16 0.17
N ALA A 13 12.51 -14.40 0.92
CA ALA A 13 12.10 -13.15 1.51
C ALA A 13 11.67 -12.21 0.39
N ILE A 14 10.45 -11.67 0.49
CA ILE A 14 10.01 -10.58 -0.38
C ILE A 14 11.01 -9.44 -0.25
N THR A 15 11.78 -9.23 -1.31
CA THR A 15 12.68 -8.09 -1.51
C THR A 15 11.86 -6.79 -1.67
N PRO A 16 12.48 -5.61 -1.47
CA PRO A 16 11.88 -4.33 -1.83
C PRO A 16 11.19 -4.31 -3.20
N ALA A 17 11.85 -4.86 -4.23
CA ALA A 17 11.30 -4.95 -5.58
C ALA A 17 10.06 -5.85 -5.65
N GLN A 18 10.05 -6.99 -4.95
CA GLN A 18 8.88 -7.87 -4.89
C GLN A 18 7.72 -7.24 -4.12
N ALA A 19 7.99 -6.44 -3.09
CA ALA A 19 6.96 -5.70 -2.36
C ALA A 19 6.30 -4.64 -3.26
N LEU A 20 7.08 -3.94 -4.09
CA LEU A 20 6.54 -2.99 -5.07
C LEU A 20 5.73 -3.70 -6.16
N ALA A 21 6.25 -4.79 -6.73
CA ALA A 21 5.53 -5.60 -7.71
C ALA A 21 4.21 -6.16 -7.14
N PHE A 22 4.17 -6.46 -5.84
CA PHE A 22 2.94 -6.86 -5.14
C PHE A 22 1.91 -5.72 -5.13
N VAL A 23 2.33 -4.50 -4.79
CA VAL A 23 1.46 -3.31 -4.81
C VAL A 23 0.99 -2.98 -6.22
N GLU A 24 1.86 -3.04 -7.22
CA GLU A 24 1.52 -2.83 -8.63
C GLU A 24 0.44 -3.80 -9.10
N ARG A 25 0.66 -5.10 -8.85
CA ARG A 25 -0.25 -6.20 -9.22
C ARG A 25 -1.64 -6.00 -8.62
N HIS A 26 -1.71 -5.77 -7.32
CA HIS A 26 -2.98 -5.65 -6.61
C HIS A 26 -3.62 -4.26 -6.75
N GLY A 27 -2.82 -3.24 -7.07
CA GLY A 27 -3.25 -1.86 -7.18
C GLY A 27 -3.44 -1.20 -5.81
N ILE A 28 -4.17 -1.85 -4.89
CA ILE A 28 -4.38 -1.38 -3.53
C ILE A 28 -4.10 -2.49 -2.52
N VAL A 29 -3.29 -2.14 -1.53
CA VAL A 29 -2.77 -3.07 -0.53
C VAL A 29 -2.82 -2.40 0.85
N LEU A 30 -3.25 -3.10 1.88
CA LEU A 30 -3.13 -2.65 3.27
C LEU A 30 -1.70 -2.88 3.76
N GLU A 31 -1.17 -1.97 4.57
CA GLU A 31 0.17 -2.13 5.12
C GLU A 31 0.28 -3.39 6.00
N ALA A 32 -0.63 -3.51 6.96
CA ALA A 32 -0.70 -4.65 7.87
C ALA A 32 -2.12 -5.02 8.32
N ALA A 33 -3.10 -4.15 8.07
CA ALA A 33 -4.49 -4.42 8.43
C ALA A 33 -5.14 -5.41 7.46
N ARG A 34 -6.32 -5.91 7.84
CA ARG A 34 -7.17 -6.75 6.97
C ARG A 34 -8.51 -6.07 6.80
N ARG A 35 -8.99 -5.97 5.56
CA ARG A 35 -10.36 -5.52 5.30
C ARG A 35 -10.88 -6.08 3.98
N GLY A 36 -11.93 -6.89 4.07
CA GLY A 36 -12.55 -7.52 2.91
C GLY A 36 -11.53 -8.29 2.07
N ALA A 37 -11.58 -8.09 0.76
CA ALA A 37 -10.67 -8.73 -0.20
C ALA A 37 -9.35 -7.96 -0.41
N VAL A 38 -9.11 -6.85 0.30
CA VAL A 38 -7.89 -6.06 0.13
C VAL A 38 -6.72 -6.80 0.76
N PRO A 39 -5.67 -7.15 -0.02
CA PRO A 39 -4.52 -7.90 0.49
C PRO A 39 -3.68 -7.06 1.45
N SER A 40 -2.91 -7.73 2.29
CA SER A 40 -2.01 -7.13 3.28
C SER A 40 -0.56 -7.43 2.92
N LEU A 41 0.28 -6.39 2.87
CA LEU A 41 1.71 -6.55 2.59
C LEU A 41 2.40 -7.32 3.71
N ALA A 42 2.06 -7.04 4.98
CA ALA A 42 2.66 -7.74 6.12
C ALA A 42 2.42 -9.25 6.06
N ASP A 43 1.22 -9.68 5.67
CA ASP A 43 0.90 -11.11 5.51
C ASP A 43 1.65 -11.73 4.33
N ALA A 44 1.71 -11.02 3.20
CA ALA A 44 2.45 -11.49 2.04
C ALA A 44 3.94 -11.69 2.36
N VAL A 45 4.54 -10.78 3.14
CA VAL A 45 5.94 -10.88 3.57
C VAL A 45 6.15 -11.99 4.60
N ALA A 46 5.17 -12.21 5.48
CA ALA A 46 5.19 -13.30 6.46
C ALA A 46 4.95 -14.67 5.81
N GLY A 47 4.29 -14.71 4.65
CA GLY A 47 3.86 -15.95 4.00
C GLY A 47 2.65 -16.59 4.69
N GLU A 48 2.07 -15.92 5.68
CA GLU A 48 0.97 -16.40 6.49
C GLU A 48 0.10 -15.26 6.98
N MET A 49 -1.09 -15.61 7.47
CA MET A 49 -1.95 -14.66 8.16
C MET A 49 -1.38 -14.35 9.55
N LEU A 50 -0.85 -13.14 9.72
CA LEU A 50 -0.35 -12.66 11.00
C LEU A 50 -1.43 -12.60 12.07
N ALA A 51 -1.17 -13.24 13.21
CA ALA A 51 -1.97 -13.10 14.43
C ALA A 51 -1.37 -11.99 15.32
N GLY A 52 -2.08 -10.87 15.47
CA GLY A 52 -1.70 -9.79 16.39
C GLY A 52 -0.66 -8.80 15.84
N ASN A 53 0.19 -8.27 16.72
CA ASN A 53 1.14 -7.21 16.38
C ASN A 53 2.34 -7.76 15.59
N TRP A 54 2.45 -7.36 14.33
CA TRP A 54 3.52 -7.79 13.43
C TRP A 54 4.93 -7.39 13.91
N TRP A 55 5.05 -6.40 14.79
CA TRP A 55 6.34 -5.97 15.35
C TRP A 55 7.00 -7.05 16.21
N ALA A 56 6.20 -7.88 16.89
CA ALA A 56 6.69 -9.00 17.69
C ALA A 56 6.83 -10.29 16.88
N HIS A 57 6.48 -10.28 15.58
CA HIS A 57 6.55 -11.46 14.74
C HIS A 57 8.00 -11.83 14.41
N ALA A 58 8.27 -13.13 14.21
CA ALA A 58 9.59 -13.61 13.80
C ALA A 58 10.09 -12.95 12.50
N HIS A 59 9.17 -12.54 11.63
CA HIS A 59 9.45 -11.81 10.39
C HIS A 59 9.32 -10.28 10.50
N GLY A 60 9.18 -9.72 11.70
CA GLY A 60 8.94 -8.29 11.92
C GLY A 60 9.96 -7.39 11.21
N LYS A 61 11.25 -7.69 11.30
CA LYS A 61 12.30 -6.91 10.60
C LYS A 61 12.13 -6.91 9.07
N ARG A 62 11.67 -8.03 8.50
CA ARG A 62 11.42 -8.14 7.05
C ARG A 62 10.19 -7.36 6.64
N ILE A 63 9.11 -7.46 7.42
CA ILE A 63 7.90 -6.68 7.20
C ILE A 63 8.24 -5.19 7.25
N PHE A 64 9.07 -4.76 8.21
CA PHE A 64 9.53 -3.38 8.30
C PHE A 64 10.28 -2.93 7.05
N ALA A 65 11.28 -3.70 6.62
CA ALA A 65 12.06 -3.35 5.44
C ALA A 65 11.18 -3.25 4.18
N ALA A 66 10.23 -4.18 4.02
CA ALA A 66 9.29 -4.16 2.90
C ALA A 66 8.34 -2.95 2.95
N THR A 67 7.78 -2.62 4.11
CA THR A 67 6.90 -1.44 4.23
C THR A 67 7.67 -0.14 3.97
N ARG A 68 8.92 -0.01 4.46
CA ARG A 68 9.77 1.16 4.17
C ARG A 68 10.02 1.33 2.68
N ALA A 69 10.43 0.26 1.99
CA ALA A 69 10.65 0.28 0.56
C ALA A 69 9.42 0.76 -0.24
N VAL A 70 8.24 0.27 0.14
CA VAL A 70 6.97 0.68 -0.51
C VAL A 70 6.60 2.12 -0.19
N ARG A 71 6.82 2.58 1.04
CA ARG A 71 6.53 3.96 1.47
C ARG A 71 7.41 5.00 0.78
N GLU A 72 8.64 4.64 0.45
CA GLU A 72 9.62 5.51 -0.21
C GLU A 72 9.45 5.55 -1.74
N ALA A 73 8.65 4.63 -2.29
CA ALA A 73 8.47 4.52 -3.73
C ALA A 73 7.63 5.64 -4.32
N ARG A 74 8.10 6.19 -5.45
CA ARG A 74 7.50 7.36 -6.10
C ARG A 74 6.15 7.05 -6.74
N ASP A 75 5.95 5.82 -7.18
CA ASP A 75 4.76 5.30 -7.83
C ASP A 75 3.72 4.75 -6.83
N VAL A 76 3.92 4.98 -5.53
CA VAL A 76 3.00 4.58 -4.47
C VAL A 76 2.48 5.80 -3.73
N LEU A 77 1.17 5.86 -3.56
CA LEU A 77 0.51 6.72 -2.58
C LEU A 77 0.34 5.92 -1.29
N VAL A 78 0.91 6.42 -0.20
CA VAL A 78 0.59 5.95 1.15
C VAL A 78 -0.53 6.84 1.68
N CYS A 79 -1.67 6.27 2.04
CA CYS A 79 -2.82 7.03 2.55
C CYS A 79 -3.65 6.18 3.52
N ARG A 80 -4.81 6.67 3.94
CA ARG A 80 -5.74 5.94 4.84
C ARG A 80 -7.09 5.64 4.16
N ARG A 81 -7.05 5.28 2.87
CA ARG A 81 -8.25 5.13 2.04
C ARG A 81 -9.18 4.01 2.53
N VAL A 82 -8.62 2.92 3.03
CA VAL A 82 -9.38 1.71 3.41
C VAL A 82 -9.67 1.77 4.91
N ASP A 83 -10.87 2.23 5.29
CA ASP A 83 -11.36 2.33 6.68
C ASP A 83 -10.37 2.95 7.67
N GLY A 84 -9.69 4.01 7.23
CA GLY A 84 -8.71 4.72 8.05
C GLY A 84 -7.40 3.96 8.28
N LYS A 85 -7.23 2.77 7.70
CA LYS A 85 -6.01 1.97 7.81
C LYS A 85 -5.00 2.41 6.76
N VAL A 86 -3.72 2.37 7.12
CA VAL A 86 -2.64 2.67 6.16
C VAL A 86 -2.74 1.71 4.98
N SER A 87 -2.85 2.28 3.79
CA SER A 87 -2.98 1.60 2.51
C SER A 87 -2.00 2.18 1.50
N PHE A 88 -1.48 1.31 0.66
CA PHE A 88 -0.68 1.63 -0.51
C PHE A 88 -1.57 1.61 -1.75
N VAL A 89 -1.50 2.66 -2.56
CA VAL A 89 -2.21 2.75 -3.84
C VAL A 89 -1.20 3.02 -4.94
N HIS A 90 -1.10 2.10 -5.89
CA HIS A 90 -0.23 2.20 -7.05
C HIS A 90 -0.65 3.35 -7.98
N ALA A 91 0.32 4.00 -8.62
CA ALA A 91 0.14 5.19 -9.46
C ALA A 91 -0.84 4.98 -10.63
N ARG A 92 -0.94 3.75 -11.14
CA ARG A 92 -1.93 3.40 -12.19
C ARG A 92 -3.39 3.70 -11.79
N LEU A 93 -3.67 3.81 -10.49
CA LEU A 93 -5.01 4.07 -9.95
C LEU A 93 -5.23 5.52 -9.52
N TRP A 94 -4.20 6.37 -9.51
CA TRP A 94 -4.34 7.75 -9.06
C TRP A 94 -5.35 8.57 -9.90
N PRO A 95 -5.41 8.45 -11.24
CA PRO A 95 -6.46 9.10 -12.02
C PRO A 95 -7.87 8.68 -11.60
N SER A 96 -8.08 7.40 -11.29
CA SER A 96 -9.36 6.88 -10.80
C SER A 96 -9.71 7.42 -9.41
N LEU A 97 -8.72 7.51 -8.51
CA LEU A 97 -8.90 8.17 -7.21
C LEU A 97 -9.28 9.64 -7.36
N VAL A 98 -8.61 10.37 -8.25
CA VAL A 98 -8.92 11.77 -8.55
C VAL A 98 -10.33 11.91 -9.11
N ARG A 99 -10.72 11.05 -10.06
CA ARG A 99 -12.04 11.10 -10.69
C ARG A 99 -13.18 10.92 -9.68
N LEU A 100 -12.94 10.06 -8.68
CA LEU A 100 -13.91 9.70 -7.66
C LEU A 100 -13.67 10.41 -6.33
N ALA A 101 -12.76 11.39 -6.27
CA ALA A 101 -12.33 12.01 -5.01
C ALA A 101 -13.49 12.61 -4.20
N GLY A 102 -14.51 13.13 -4.87
CA GLY A 102 -15.72 13.66 -4.23
C GLY A 102 -16.56 12.63 -3.47
N ARG A 103 -16.28 11.33 -3.63
CA ARG A 103 -16.96 10.23 -2.92
C ARG A 103 -16.25 9.84 -1.62
N PHE A 104 -15.12 10.44 -1.31
CA PHE A 104 -14.29 10.09 -0.16
C PHE A 104 -14.02 11.32 0.71
N PRO A 105 -13.90 11.17 2.04
CA PRO A 105 -13.33 12.21 2.87
C PRO A 105 -11.91 12.56 2.39
N ARG A 106 -11.59 13.85 2.26
CA ARG A 106 -10.31 14.30 1.68
C ARG A 106 -9.12 13.85 2.49
N GLU A 107 -9.30 13.74 3.81
CA GLU A 107 -8.28 13.30 4.77
C GLU A 107 -7.85 11.85 4.49
N ARG A 108 -8.75 11.02 3.94
CA ARG A 108 -8.44 9.64 3.55
C ARG A 108 -7.60 9.55 2.27
N LEU A 109 -7.54 10.63 1.50
CA LEU A 109 -6.72 10.76 0.30
C LEU A 109 -5.43 11.57 0.53
N ALA A 110 -5.21 12.07 1.76
CA ALA A 110 -3.96 12.71 2.12
C ALA A 110 -2.80 11.71 1.97
N ARG A 111 -1.68 12.18 1.40
CA ARG A 111 -0.46 11.40 1.28
C ARG A 111 0.27 11.44 2.61
N LEU A 112 0.51 10.27 3.19
CA LEU A 112 1.41 10.10 4.32
C LEU A 112 2.86 10.05 3.80
N ARG A 113 3.73 10.88 4.34
CA ARG A 113 5.17 10.86 4.07
C ARG A 113 5.92 10.63 5.37
N ASP A 114 6.86 9.69 5.34
CA ASP A 114 7.76 9.51 6.46
C ASP A 114 8.90 10.53 6.37
N VAL A 115 9.03 11.35 7.40
CA VAL A 115 10.13 12.30 7.58
C VAL A 115 11.05 11.75 8.66
N HIS A 116 12.30 11.57 8.29
CA HIS A 116 13.37 11.20 9.20
C HIS A 116 13.88 12.48 9.87
N GLY A 117 13.64 12.64 11.17
CA GLY A 117 14.27 13.70 11.93
C GLY A 117 15.75 13.39 12.17
N ASP A 118 16.55 14.43 12.38
CA ASP A 118 17.98 14.30 12.73
C ASP A 118 18.21 13.56 14.07
N ASP A 119 17.14 13.41 14.88
CA ASP A 119 17.13 12.64 16.13
C ASP A 119 16.79 11.14 15.92
N GLY A 120 16.69 10.68 14.68
CA GLY A 120 16.36 9.30 14.32
C GLY A 120 14.88 8.94 14.53
N ARG A 121 14.02 9.89 14.92
CA ARG A 121 12.58 9.62 15.01
C ARG A 121 11.92 9.78 13.66
N HIS A 122 11.07 8.82 13.31
CA HIS A 122 10.18 8.95 12.17
C HIS A 122 8.95 9.76 12.59
N ARG A 123 8.66 10.82 11.84
CA ARG A 123 7.38 11.53 11.91
C ARG A 123 6.62 11.27 10.62
N VAL A 124 5.31 11.12 10.74
CA VAL A 124 4.44 11.05 9.56
C VAL A 124 3.93 12.46 9.31
N GLU A 125 4.25 13.01 8.15
CA GLU A 125 3.63 14.23 7.65
C GLU A 125 2.50 13.87 6.68
N GLU A 126 1.43 14.66 6.71
CA GLU A 126 0.31 14.52 5.79
C GLU A 126 0.37 15.64 4.74
N VAL A 127 0.45 15.28 3.46
CA VAL A 127 0.27 16.21 2.35
C VAL A 127 -1.18 16.11 1.89
N PRO A 128 -2.00 17.17 2.02
CA PRO A 128 -3.42 17.12 1.69
C PRO A 128 -3.69 16.75 0.23
N PHE A 129 -4.89 16.22 -0.03
CA PHE A 129 -5.39 16.10 -1.41
C PHE A 129 -6.05 17.42 -1.85
N PRO A 130 -5.74 17.96 -3.05
CA PRO A 130 -4.97 17.33 -4.13
C PRO A 130 -3.49 17.76 -4.22
N ASP A 131 -2.90 18.35 -3.19
CA ASP A 131 -1.58 19.01 -3.25
C ASP A 131 -0.42 18.09 -3.66
N TRP A 132 -0.53 16.79 -3.40
CA TRP A 132 0.49 15.82 -3.84
C TRP A 132 0.32 15.34 -5.29
N VAL A 133 -0.80 15.66 -5.95
CA VAL A 133 -1.16 15.14 -7.27
C VAL A 133 -0.59 16.05 -8.35
N ASP A 134 0.20 15.51 -9.28
CA ASP A 134 0.70 16.30 -10.41
C ASP A 134 -0.41 16.69 -11.40
N ALA A 135 -0.13 17.72 -12.21
CA ALA A 135 -1.09 18.27 -13.16
C ALA A 135 -1.55 17.25 -14.21
N ALA A 136 -0.66 16.34 -14.63
CA ALA A 136 -0.98 15.32 -15.63
C ALA A 136 -2.00 14.31 -15.08
N THR A 137 -1.80 13.86 -13.85
CA THR A 137 -2.70 12.94 -13.12
C THR A 137 -4.03 13.60 -12.84
N LEU A 138 -4.05 14.88 -12.44
CA LEU A 138 -5.27 15.66 -12.29
C LEU A 138 -6.06 15.73 -13.61
N ALA A 139 -5.38 16.05 -14.71
CA ALA A 139 -6.00 16.15 -16.02
C ALA A 139 -6.51 14.79 -16.52
N ALA A 140 -5.75 13.70 -16.30
CA ALA A 140 -6.18 12.34 -16.63
C ALA A 140 -7.41 11.94 -15.82
N GLY A 141 -7.42 12.21 -14.51
CA GLY A 141 -8.56 11.94 -13.64
C GLY A 141 -9.81 12.68 -14.08
N ARG A 142 -9.72 13.97 -14.46
CA ARG A 142 -10.88 14.75 -14.95
C ARG A 142 -11.50 14.21 -16.24
N ARG A 143 -10.71 13.57 -17.11
CA ARG A 143 -11.18 13.00 -18.39
C ARG A 143 -11.72 11.58 -18.26
N LEU A 144 -11.48 10.91 -17.13
CA LEU A 144 -11.86 9.52 -16.95
C LEU A 144 -13.38 9.40 -16.75
N ASP A 145 -13.97 8.38 -17.35
CA ASP A 145 -15.36 8.00 -17.08
C ASP A 145 -15.53 7.50 -15.63
N GLU A 146 -16.67 7.79 -14.99
CA GLU A 146 -16.90 7.36 -13.59
C GLU A 146 -17.02 5.84 -13.47
N GLY A 147 -17.69 5.18 -14.43
CA GLY A 147 -17.83 3.74 -14.45
C GLY A 147 -16.48 3.04 -14.60
N ALA A 148 -15.64 3.54 -15.52
CA ALA A 148 -14.27 3.07 -15.67
C ALA A 148 -13.43 3.30 -14.40
N ALA A 149 -13.57 4.46 -13.76
CA ALA A 149 -12.89 4.75 -12.49
C ALA A 149 -13.36 3.80 -11.37
N CYS A 150 -14.67 3.52 -11.29
CA CYS A 150 -15.22 2.58 -10.31
C CYS A 150 -14.72 1.16 -10.57
N ALA A 151 -14.73 0.71 -11.83
CA ALA A 151 -14.22 -0.61 -12.20
C ALA A 151 -12.72 -0.77 -11.86
N ALA A 152 -11.92 0.28 -12.07
CA ALA A 152 -10.50 0.27 -11.72
C ALA A 152 -10.24 0.18 -10.21
N LEU A 153 -11.18 0.64 -9.38
CA LEU A 153 -11.15 0.53 -7.91
C LEU A 153 -12.02 -0.61 -7.37
N ALA A 154 -12.62 -1.43 -8.23
CA ALA A 154 -13.49 -2.53 -7.82
C ALA A 154 -12.66 -3.54 -7.01
N GLY A 155 -13.12 -3.83 -5.79
CA GLY A 155 -12.37 -4.60 -4.78
C GLY A 155 -12.03 -3.79 -3.53
N LEU A 156 -12.27 -2.48 -3.52
CA LEU A 156 -12.21 -1.67 -2.31
C LEU A 156 -13.53 -1.68 -1.55
N PRO A 157 -13.50 -1.78 -0.21
CA PRO A 157 -14.67 -1.40 0.57
C PRO A 157 -15.00 0.08 0.32
N GLU A 158 -16.30 0.37 0.22
CA GLU A 158 -16.84 1.73 0.27
C GLU A 158 -16.16 2.50 1.41
N ALA A 159 -15.73 3.73 1.17
CA ALA A 159 -15.20 4.56 2.26
C ALA A 159 -16.38 4.83 3.20
N SER A 160 -16.55 4.06 4.27
CA SER A 160 -17.63 4.34 5.24
C SER A 160 -17.39 5.74 5.79
N ALA A 161 -18.39 6.62 5.77
CA ALA A 161 -18.28 8.03 6.18
C ALA A 161 -17.48 8.22 7.49
#